data_AF-A0A0C3PNZ4-F1
#
_entry.id   AF-A0A0C3PNZ4-F1
#
_cell.length_a   1.000
_cell.length_b   1.000
_cell.length_c   1.000
_cell.angle_alpha   90.00
_cell.angle_beta   90.00
_cell.angle_gamma   90.00
#
_symmetry.space_group_name_H-M   'P 1'
#
loop_
_entity.id
_entity.type
_entity.pdbx_description
1 polymer ?
#
loop_
_entity_poly.entity_id
_entity_poly.type
_entity_poly.pdbx_seq_one_letter_code
_entity_poly.pdbx_strand_id
1 'polypeptide(L)'
;MEYDDNAPPVEPLQLPRKKTQNDYIREWLPHKEEFMRVLLELEAPPDPQNCISCGTDGLYRCTDCLHQPMFCRECCRMTHQRLLFHRVQHWNGEFFEESALHMTGTQLQLGHIRAACLSDPSNANGTGGPVKMNAPEWEDVDDVPPHMRQPIRSKYLTVIDVTGVHFIPVRWCQCEAAESFQLQLLRAKLFPATFEKPSTAFTFAVLDDFVRDNLECGTSGMNYYSKLRRVTSGVFPHLVPDRYRELLQVARQW
;
A
#
# COMPACT_ATOMS: atom_id res chain seq x y z
N MET A 1 -19.77 -22.59 74.26
CA MET A 1 -18.96 -22.43 73.04
C MET A 1 -18.39 -21.04 73.09
N GLU A 2 -17.19 -20.93 73.65
CA GLU A 2 -16.46 -19.67 73.72
C GLU A 2 -15.97 -19.35 72.31
N TYR A 3 -16.36 -18.19 71.79
CA TYR A 3 -15.80 -17.63 70.58
C TYR A 3 -14.47 -16.99 70.97
N ASP A 4 -13.38 -17.43 70.33
CA ASP A 4 -12.05 -16.88 70.53
C ASP A 4 -11.97 -15.51 69.82
N ASP A 5 -12.16 -14.45 70.59
CA ASP A 5 -12.02 -13.04 70.15
C ASP A 5 -10.56 -12.63 69.87
N ASN A 6 -9.58 -13.55 69.96
CA ASN A 6 -8.17 -13.28 69.65
C ASN A 6 -7.71 -13.78 68.27
N ALA A 7 -8.62 -14.04 67.32
CA ALA A 7 -8.19 -14.28 65.94
C ALA A 7 -7.48 -13.02 65.40
N PRO A 8 -6.19 -13.09 65.01
CA PRO A 8 -5.48 -11.92 64.50
C PRO A 8 -6.17 -11.39 63.24
N PRO A 9 -6.20 -10.07 63.02
CA PRO A 9 -6.84 -9.50 61.85
C PRO A 9 -6.27 -10.14 60.59
N VAL A 10 -7.12 -10.75 59.76
CA VAL A 10 -6.70 -11.27 58.45
C VAL A 10 -6.31 -10.05 57.61
N GLU A 11 -4.99 -9.87 57.43
CA GLU A 11 -4.46 -8.74 56.68
C GLU A 11 -5.00 -8.79 55.24
N PRO A 12 -5.62 -7.72 54.72
CA PRO A 12 -6.23 -7.76 53.39
C PRO A 12 -5.15 -8.10 52.37
N LEU A 13 -5.37 -9.15 51.57
CA LEU A 13 -4.49 -9.51 50.46
C LEU A 13 -4.31 -8.29 49.56
N GLN A 14 -3.14 -7.66 49.62
CA GLN A 14 -2.81 -6.51 48.78
C GLN A 14 -2.69 -7.00 47.33
N LEU A 15 -3.75 -6.79 46.54
CA LEU A 15 -3.70 -7.08 45.11
C LEU A 15 -2.65 -6.17 44.46
N PRO A 16 -1.79 -6.70 43.57
CA PRO A 16 -0.75 -5.90 42.92
C PRO A 16 -1.37 -4.67 42.24
N ARG A 17 -0.80 -3.49 42.51
CA ARG A 17 -1.25 -2.25 41.86
C ARG A 17 -1.15 -2.41 40.34
N LYS A 18 -2.25 -2.20 39.63
CA LYS A 18 -2.23 -2.14 38.15
C LYS A 18 -1.35 -0.97 37.71
N LYS A 19 -0.43 -1.24 36.78
CA LYS A 19 0.43 -0.20 36.19
C LYS A 19 -0.42 0.84 35.46
N THR A 20 -0.09 2.11 35.66
CA THR A 20 -0.66 3.24 34.95
C THR A 20 0.11 3.50 33.64
N GLN A 21 -0.43 4.35 32.75
CA GLN A 21 0.28 4.76 31.52
C GLN A 21 1.64 5.40 31.82
N ASN A 22 1.72 6.19 32.90
CA ASN A 22 2.97 6.82 33.33
C ASN A 22 4.00 5.80 33.85
N ASP A 23 3.55 4.70 34.46
CA ASP A 23 4.45 3.64 34.92
C ASP A 23 5.13 2.96 33.72
N TYR A 24 4.39 2.67 32.65
CA TYR A 24 4.96 2.12 31.41
C TYR A 24 5.94 3.07 30.72
N ILE A 25 5.65 4.38 30.70
CA ILE A 25 6.59 5.37 30.17
C ILE A 25 7.89 5.38 30.98
N ARG A 26 7.81 5.34 32.32
CA ARG A 26 8.99 5.29 33.18
C ARG A 26 9.83 4.03 32.99
N GLU A 27 9.19 2.90 32.72
CA GLU A 27 9.86 1.63 32.38
C GLU A 27 10.55 1.70 31.01
N TRP A 28 9.97 2.43 30.04
CA TRP A 28 10.56 2.61 28.72
C TRP A 28 11.72 3.61 28.70
N LEU A 29 11.70 4.65 29.55
CA LEU A 29 12.70 5.74 29.53
C LEU A 29 14.17 5.27 29.49
N PRO A 30 14.61 4.26 30.28
CA PRO A 30 15.98 3.75 30.22
C PRO A 30 16.36 3.14 28.85
N HIS A 31 15.38 2.66 28.08
CA HIS A 31 15.58 2.03 26.77
C HIS A 31 15.48 3.00 25.61
N LYS A 32 15.07 4.26 25.84
CA LYS A 32 14.80 5.25 24.80
C LYS A 32 15.95 5.41 23.81
N GLU A 33 17.20 5.50 24.29
CA GLU A 33 18.37 5.72 23.44
C GLU A 33 18.70 4.52 22.55
N GLU A 34 18.56 3.30 23.09
CA GLU A 34 18.74 2.06 22.33
C GLU A 34 17.67 1.93 21.25
N PHE A 35 16.40 2.18 21.59
CA PHE A 35 15.29 2.14 20.65
C PHE A 35 15.46 3.19 19.55
N MET A 36 15.85 4.42 19.90
CA MET A 36 16.08 5.49 18.94
C MET A 36 17.22 5.15 17.98
N ARG A 37 18.30 4.52 18.46
CA ARG A 37 19.40 4.07 17.61
C ARG A 37 18.92 3.07 16.56
N VAL A 38 18.18 2.04 16.97
CA VAL A 38 17.63 1.03 16.06
C VAL A 38 16.65 1.67 15.05
N LEU A 39 15.78 2.59 15.50
CA LEU A 39 14.87 3.31 14.60
C LEU A 39 15.61 4.11 13.53
N LEU A 40 16.71 4.78 13.90
CA LEU A 40 17.54 5.51 12.94
C LEU A 40 18.30 4.58 11.99
N GLU A 41 18.80 3.45 12.49
CA GLU A 41 19.45 2.41 11.65
C GLU A 41 18.48 1.84 10.61
N LEU A 42 17.18 1.71 10.94
CA LEU A 42 16.15 1.25 10.00
C LEU A 42 15.87 2.24 8.86
N GLU A 43 16.20 3.53 9.03
CA GLU A 43 16.03 4.53 7.97
C GLU A 43 17.16 4.46 6.93
N ALA A 44 18.35 4.00 7.32
CA ALA A 44 19.51 3.86 6.44
C ALA A 44 19.48 2.55 5.63
N PRO A 45 20.18 2.48 4.48
CA PRO A 45 20.37 1.21 3.78
C PRO A 45 21.28 0.29 4.60
N PRO A 46 21.10 -1.04 4.53
CA PRO A 46 22.03 -1.96 5.17
C PRO A 46 23.42 -1.85 4.53
N ASP A 47 24.46 -2.14 5.32
CA ASP A 47 25.84 -2.29 4.84
C ASP A 47 26.28 -3.76 5.03
N PRO A 48 26.47 -4.54 3.94
CA PRO A 48 26.42 -4.14 2.54
C PRO A 48 24.99 -3.99 2.00
N GLN A 49 24.80 -3.04 1.06
CA GLN A 49 23.51 -2.73 0.43
C GLN A 49 23.14 -3.74 -0.67
N ASN A 50 23.01 -5.00 -0.28
CA ASN A 50 22.81 -6.10 -1.22
C ASN A 50 21.35 -6.53 -1.32
N CYS A 51 20.96 -6.97 -2.51
CA CYS A 51 19.69 -7.62 -2.77
C CYS A 51 19.61 -8.94 -1.99
N ILE A 52 18.53 -9.11 -1.22
CA ILE A 52 18.29 -10.32 -0.41
C ILE A 52 18.17 -11.60 -1.26
N SER A 53 17.77 -11.49 -2.52
CA SER A 53 17.49 -12.63 -3.39
C SER A 53 18.69 -13.09 -4.22
N CYS A 54 19.51 -12.16 -4.74
CA CYS A 54 20.61 -12.49 -5.65
C CYS A 54 22.00 -11.98 -5.21
N GLY A 55 22.09 -11.19 -4.14
CA GLY A 55 23.35 -10.70 -3.59
C GLY A 55 24.03 -9.56 -4.36
N THR A 56 23.47 -9.10 -5.48
CA THR A 56 23.95 -7.89 -6.21
C THR A 56 23.47 -6.61 -5.52
N ASP A 57 23.79 -5.45 -6.06
CA ASP A 57 23.35 -4.15 -5.50
C ASP A 57 21.82 -4.06 -5.34
N GLY A 58 21.39 -3.70 -4.13
CA GLY A 58 20.00 -3.46 -3.76
C GLY A 58 19.63 -2.00 -3.97
N LEU A 59 18.68 -1.72 -4.85
CA LEU A 59 18.23 -0.36 -5.17
C LEU A 59 16.84 -0.04 -4.61
N TYR A 60 16.05 -1.06 -4.28
CA TYR A 60 14.68 -0.89 -3.81
C TYR A 60 14.51 -1.51 -2.42
N ARG A 61 13.89 -0.76 -1.50
CA ARG A 61 13.45 -1.24 -0.19
C ARG A 61 11.94 -1.40 -0.20
N CYS A 62 11.41 -2.54 0.23
CA CYS A 62 9.97 -2.66 0.45
C CYS A 62 9.64 -2.38 1.92
N THR A 63 8.77 -1.41 2.19
CA THR A 63 8.44 -1.01 3.57
C THR A 63 7.32 -1.85 4.20
N ASP A 64 6.58 -2.60 3.39
CA ASP A 64 5.49 -3.49 3.86
C ASP A 64 5.96 -4.94 4.06
N CYS A 65 7.10 -5.33 3.48
CA CYS A 65 7.72 -6.63 3.74
C CYS A 65 8.36 -6.65 5.14
N LEU A 66 8.26 -7.78 5.83
CA LEU A 66 8.91 -7.97 7.12
C LEU A 66 10.43 -7.77 7.01
N HIS A 67 11.00 -6.99 7.94
CA HIS A 67 12.41 -6.57 7.98
C HIS A 67 12.87 -5.64 6.86
N GLN A 68 11.95 -5.06 6.09
CA GLN A 68 12.25 -4.06 5.05
C GLN A 68 13.40 -4.46 4.09
N PRO A 69 13.34 -5.63 3.42
CA PRO A 69 14.44 -6.15 2.63
C PRO A 69 14.80 -5.27 1.43
N MET A 70 16.08 -5.31 1.09
CA MET A 70 16.65 -4.68 -0.12
C MET A 70 16.56 -5.61 -1.33
N PHE A 71 16.25 -5.04 -2.48
CA PHE A 71 16.13 -5.75 -3.75
C PHE A 71 16.80 -5.00 -4.89
N CYS A 72 17.43 -5.73 -5.81
CA CYS A 72 17.69 -5.19 -7.15
C CYS A 72 16.35 -5.03 -7.89
N ARG A 73 16.34 -4.25 -8.99
CA ARG A 73 15.11 -3.97 -9.76
C ARG A 73 14.34 -5.24 -10.15
N GLU A 74 15.05 -6.25 -10.65
CA GLU A 74 14.44 -7.48 -11.14
C GLU A 74 13.90 -8.37 -10.01
N CYS A 75 14.65 -8.54 -8.93
CA CYS A 75 14.17 -9.31 -7.77
C CYS A 75 13.00 -8.60 -7.08
N CYS A 76 12.98 -7.26 -7.07
CA CYS A 76 11.85 -6.49 -6.57
C CYS A 76 10.59 -6.78 -7.41
N ARG A 77 10.72 -6.70 -8.74
CA ARG A 77 9.64 -7.01 -9.68
C ARG A 77 9.10 -8.41 -9.47
N MET A 78 9.98 -9.41 -9.44
CA MET A 78 9.59 -10.83 -9.30
C MET A 78 8.92 -11.14 -7.96
N THR A 79 9.46 -10.61 -6.87
CA THR A 79 8.90 -10.82 -5.51
C THR A 79 7.52 -10.20 -5.37
N HIS A 80 7.30 -9.02 -5.95
CA HIS A 80 6.05 -8.26 -5.78
C HIS A 80 5.02 -8.46 -6.89
N GLN A 81 5.21 -9.39 -7.84
CA GLN A 81 4.21 -9.66 -8.90
C GLN A 81 2.82 -10.01 -8.38
N ARG A 82 2.73 -10.54 -7.16
CA ARG A 82 1.46 -10.92 -6.51
C ARG A 82 1.11 -10.04 -5.31
N LEU A 83 1.95 -9.04 -5.01
CA LEU A 83 1.85 -8.14 -3.86
C LEU A 83 1.91 -6.70 -4.35
N LEU A 84 1.04 -6.38 -5.30
CA LEU A 84 1.11 -5.14 -6.10
C LEU A 84 0.81 -3.85 -5.32
N PHE A 85 0.30 -3.98 -4.09
CA PHE A 85 -0.04 -2.85 -3.22
C PHE A 85 1.00 -2.61 -2.11
N HIS A 86 2.09 -3.39 -2.12
CA HIS A 86 3.23 -3.10 -1.26
C HIS A 86 3.90 -1.79 -1.68
N ARG A 87 4.24 -0.99 -0.70
CA ARG A 87 4.97 0.27 -0.87
C ARG A 87 6.46 -0.02 -0.94
N VAL A 88 7.13 0.71 -1.83
CA VAL A 88 8.56 0.59 -2.05
C VAL A 88 9.20 1.97 -2.04
N GLN A 89 10.45 2.00 -1.64
CA GLN A 89 11.33 3.15 -1.74
C GLN A 89 12.49 2.80 -2.64
N HIS A 90 13.01 3.81 -3.33
CA HIS A 90 14.20 3.71 -4.18
C HIS A 90 15.37 4.42 -3.50
N TRP A 91 16.55 3.81 -3.55
CA TRP A 91 17.77 4.44 -3.10
C TRP A 91 18.35 5.31 -4.21
N ASN A 92 18.38 6.63 -4.01
CA ASN A 92 18.89 7.58 -5.01
C ASN A 92 20.40 7.88 -4.88
N GLY A 93 21.07 7.28 -3.90
CA GLY A 93 22.48 7.54 -3.57
C GLY A 93 22.68 8.31 -2.26
N GLU A 94 21.67 9.06 -1.83
CA GLU A 94 21.72 9.89 -0.61
C GLU A 94 20.66 9.47 0.43
N PHE A 95 19.43 9.18 -0.02
CA PHE A 95 18.32 8.81 0.83
C PHE A 95 17.32 7.88 0.10
N PHE A 96 16.40 7.32 0.88
CA PHE A 96 15.27 6.57 0.34
C PHE A 96 14.14 7.51 -0.06
N GLU A 97 13.87 7.59 -1.36
CA GLU A 97 12.71 8.29 -1.90
C GLU A 97 11.53 7.34 -2.08
N GLU A 98 10.30 7.79 -1.80
CA GLU A 98 9.09 7.01 -2.09
C GLU A 98 8.97 6.73 -3.59
N SER A 99 8.79 5.46 -3.94
CA SER A 99 8.70 4.99 -5.33
C SER A 99 7.46 4.13 -5.54
N ALA A 100 7.21 3.72 -6.79
CA ALA A 100 6.09 2.87 -7.14
C ALA A 100 6.57 1.54 -7.75
N LEU A 101 5.89 0.44 -7.42
CA LEU A 101 6.22 -0.89 -7.92
C LEU A 101 6.21 -0.97 -9.45
N HIS A 102 5.35 -0.22 -10.14
CA HIS A 102 5.33 -0.22 -11.59
C HIS A 102 6.64 0.30 -12.21
N MET A 103 7.41 1.12 -11.51
CA MET A 103 8.71 1.63 -11.97
C MET A 103 9.77 0.50 -12.07
N THR A 104 9.54 -0.62 -11.37
CA THR A 104 10.36 -1.84 -11.50
C THR A 104 9.93 -2.73 -12.69
N GLY A 105 8.84 -2.38 -13.38
CA GLY A 105 8.25 -3.18 -14.46
C GLY A 105 7.17 -4.16 -13.96
N THR A 106 6.68 -3.99 -12.73
CA THR A 106 5.59 -4.81 -12.20
C THR A 106 4.27 -4.44 -12.88
N GLN A 107 3.47 -5.44 -13.25
CA GLN A 107 2.19 -5.27 -13.94
C GLN A 107 1.16 -6.28 -13.41
N LEU A 108 -0.12 -5.89 -13.41
CA LEU A 108 -1.23 -6.76 -13.10
C LEU A 108 -1.66 -7.53 -14.35
N GLN A 109 -1.53 -8.86 -14.31
CA GLN A 109 -2.10 -9.74 -15.32
C GLN A 109 -3.52 -10.14 -14.90
N LEU A 110 -4.50 -9.80 -15.72
CA LEU A 110 -5.90 -10.18 -15.51
C LEU A 110 -6.29 -11.37 -16.38
N GLY A 111 -7.33 -12.10 -15.93
CA GLY A 111 -7.85 -13.28 -16.61
C GLY A 111 -7.20 -14.58 -16.14
N HIS A 112 -6.46 -15.25 -17.01
CA HIS A 112 -5.97 -16.62 -16.78
C HIS A 112 -5.23 -16.73 -15.44
N ILE A 113 -5.84 -17.44 -14.49
CA ILE A 113 -5.50 -17.41 -13.05
C ILE A 113 -4.08 -17.92 -12.76
N ARG A 114 -3.37 -18.55 -13.72
CA ARG A 114 -2.06 -19.20 -13.50
C ARG A 114 -1.06 -19.16 -14.66
N ALA A 115 -1.32 -18.43 -15.74
CA ALA A 115 -0.39 -18.31 -16.86
C ALA A 115 -0.57 -16.96 -17.56
N ALA A 116 0.51 -16.37 -18.08
CA ALA A 116 0.38 -15.23 -19.01
C ALA A 116 -0.49 -15.67 -20.20
N CYS A 117 -1.47 -14.84 -20.64
CA CYS A 117 -2.13 -15.11 -21.93
C CYS A 117 -1.03 -15.05 -22.99
N LEU A 118 -0.73 -16.19 -23.62
CA LEU A 118 0.26 -16.29 -24.69
C LEU A 118 -0.21 -15.58 -25.97
N SER A 119 -1.49 -15.21 -26.04
CA SER A 119 -2.11 -14.49 -27.14
C SER A 119 -1.80 -12.99 -27.17
N ASP A 120 -0.69 -12.55 -26.59
CA ASP A 120 -0.34 -11.13 -26.58
C ASP A 120 0.11 -10.68 -27.98
N PRO A 121 -0.60 -9.75 -28.67
CA PRO A 121 -0.14 -9.18 -29.93
C PRO A 121 1.10 -8.28 -29.76
N SER A 122 1.57 -8.05 -28.52
CA SER A 122 2.72 -7.18 -28.22
C SER A 122 4.07 -7.62 -28.80
N ASN A 123 4.15 -8.80 -29.44
CA ASN A 123 5.34 -9.21 -30.19
C ASN A 123 5.30 -8.85 -31.69
N ALA A 124 4.30 -8.08 -32.14
CA ALA A 124 4.26 -7.49 -33.47
C ALA A 124 4.26 -5.96 -33.39
N ASN A 125 5.32 -5.36 -33.94
CA ASN A 125 5.53 -3.93 -34.18
C ASN A 125 4.27 -3.04 -34.32
N GLY A 126 4.31 -1.84 -33.71
CA GLY A 126 3.75 -0.64 -34.33
C GLY A 126 2.69 0.16 -33.55
N THR A 127 3.13 1.33 -33.07
CA THR A 127 2.44 2.63 -33.15
C THR A 127 0.96 2.73 -32.72
N GLY A 128 0.74 2.89 -31.40
CA GLY A 128 -0.43 3.59 -30.87
C GLY A 128 0.02 4.91 -30.25
N GLY A 129 -0.27 6.03 -30.90
CA GLY A 129 0.05 7.37 -30.40
C GLY A 129 -0.64 7.66 -29.05
N PRO A 130 -0.07 8.55 -28.22
CA PRO A 130 -0.55 8.79 -26.87
C PRO A 130 -1.90 9.51 -26.90
N VAL A 131 -2.91 8.93 -26.24
CA VAL A 131 -4.10 9.68 -25.85
C VAL A 131 -3.69 10.59 -24.69
N LYS A 132 -3.42 11.86 -25.00
CA LYS A 132 -3.31 12.91 -23.99
C LYS A 132 -4.69 13.10 -23.36
N MET A 133 -4.89 12.64 -22.13
CA MET A 133 -5.93 13.20 -21.27
C MET A 133 -5.40 14.54 -20.78
N ASN A 134 -6.17 15.60 -21.03
CA ASN A 134 -5.80 16.99 -20.76
C ASN A 134 -5.40 17.20 -19.29
N ALA A 135 -4.10 17.21 -19.02
CA ALA A 135 -3.56 17.83 -17.82
C ALA A 135 -3.50 19.35 -18.07
N PRO A 136 -3.88 20.20 -17.10
CA PRO A 136 -3.71 21.65 -17.20
C PRO A 136 -2.25 21.98 -17.52
N GLU A 137 -2.05 22.83 -18.52
CA GLU A 137 -0.76 23.12 -19.19
C GLU A 137 0.19 24.00 -18.35
N TRP A 138 0.18 23.88 -17.01
CA TRP A 138 0.99 24.74 -16.13
C TRP A 138 1.54 24.07 -14.86
N GLU A 139 1.46 22.74 -14.73
CA GLU A 139 2.18 22.03 -13.67
C GLU A 139 3.46 21.42 -14.26
N ASP A 140 4.61 21.94 -13.85
CA ASP A 140 5.91 21.38 -14.21
C ASP A 140 5.96 19.91 -13.80
N VAL A 141 6.10 19.02 -14.79
CA VAL A 141 6.02 17.55 -14.64
C VAL A 141 7.10 17.01 -13.68
N ASP A 142 8.12 17.82 -13.40
CA ASP A 142 9.25 17.49 -12.52
C ASP A 142 8.91 17.59 -11.01
N ASP A 143 7.82 18.28 -10.63
CA ASP A 143 7.45 18.49 -9.22
C ASP A 143 6.59 17.36 -8.63
N VAL A 144 6.22 16.34 -9.41
CA VAL A 144 5.44 15.20 -8.89
C VAL A 144 6.37 14.13 -8.30
N PRO A 145 6.23 13.79 -7.00
CA PRO A 145 6.99 12.71 -6.36
C PRO A 145 6.92 11.37 -7.11
N PRO A 146 8.01 10.57 -7.14
CA PRO A 146 8.08 9.36 -7.97
C PRO A 146 6.95 8.35 -7.75
N HIS A 147 6.55 8.11 -6.49
CA HIS A 147 5.43 7.22 -6.16
C HIS A 147 4.06 7.67 -6.71
N MET A 148 3.90 8.96 -7.03
CA MET A 148 2.67 9.52 -7.63
C MET A 148 2.73 9.66 -9.15
N ARG A 149 3.87 9.35 -9.78
CA ARG A 149 4.00 9.44 -11.24
C ARG A 149 3.19 8.33 -11.90
N GLN A 150 2.43 8.72 -12.91
CA GLN A 150 1.63 7.79 -13.71
C GLN A 150 2.51 7.15 -14.80
N PRO A 151 2.25 5.88 -15.20
CA PRO A 151 2.96 5.25 -16.31
C PRO A 151 2.77 5.99 -17.65
N ILE A 152 3.84 6.59 -18.21
CA ILE A 152 3.79 7.52 -19.37
C ILE A 152 3.44 6.83 -20.71
N ARG A 153 3.49 5.48 -20.80
CA ARG A 153 3.32 4.74 -22.07
C ARG A 153 2.53 3.43 -21.96
N SER A 154 1.85 3.22 -20.85
CA SER A 154 1.10 1.98 -20.59
C SER A 154 -0.30 2.31 -20.12
N LYS A 155 -1.29 1.51 -20.55
CA LYS A 155 -2.61 1.56 -19.92
C LYS A 155 -2.46 1.08 -18.48
N TYR A 156 -2.89 1.89 -17.53
CA TYR A 156 -2.83 1.59 -16.11
C TYR A 156 -4.22 1.74 -15.49
N LEU A 157 -4.39 1.10 -14.33
CA LEU A 157 -5.51 1.35 -13.42
C LEU A 157 -5.03 2.18 -12.25
N THR A 158 -5.85 3.14 -11.84
CA THR A 158 -5.77 3.76 -10.53
C THR A 158 -6.50 2.84 -9.55
N VAL A 159 -5.74 2.13 -8.71
CA VAL A 159 -6.29 1.20 -7.72
C VAL A 159 -6.23 1.84 -6.34
N ILE A 160 -7.37 1.95 -5.68
CA ILE A 160 -7.47 2.40 -4.30
C ILE A 160 -7.43 1.17 -3.41
N ASP A 161 -6.47 1.14 -2.49
CA ASP A 161 -6.29 0.11 -1.48
C ASP A 161 -6.16 0.74 -0.08
N VAL A 162 -6.23 -0.08 0.98
CA VAL A 162 -5.98 0.36 2.36
C VAL A 162 -4.57 0.94 2.53
N THR A 163 -3.60 0.53 1.70
CA THR A 163 -2.24 1.09 1.71
C THR A 163 -2.09 2.38 0.88
N GLY A 164 -3.15 2.87 0.24
CA GLY A 164 -3.16 4.12 -0.51
C GLY A 164 -3.64 3.99 -1.95
N VAL A 165 -3.28 4.97 -2.80
CA VAL A 165 -3.64 5.04 -4.21
C VAL A 165 -2.45 4.59 -5.06
N HIS A 166 -2.67 3.57 -5.89
CA HIS A 166 -1.64 2.91 -6.69
C HIS A 166 -1.91 3.06 -8.19
N PHE A 167 -0.85 3.33 -8.95
CA PHE A 167 -0.90 3.26 -10.42
C PHE A 167 -0.30 1.95 -10.90
N ILE A 168 -1.13 1.08 -11.47
CA ILE A 168 -0.75 -0.29 -11.82
C ILE A 168 -0.96 -0.50 -13.33
N PRO A 169 0.10 -0.73 -14.12
CA PRO A 169 -0.03 -1.19 -15.49
C PRO A 169 -0.80 -2.51 -15.56
N VAL A 170 -1.76 -2.61 -16.49
CA VAL A 170 -2.64 -3.78 -16.57
C VAL A 170 -2.57 -4.45 -17.93
N ARG A 171 -2.47 -5.77 -17.88
CA ARG A 171 -2.58 -6.67 -19.04
C ARG A 171 -3.90 -7.42 -18.97
N TRP A 172 -4.85 -6.99 -19.78
CA TRP A 172 -6.16 -7.62 -19.93
C TRP A 172 -6.07 -8.94 -20.68
N CYS A 173 -6.82 -9.95 -20.25
CA CYS A 173 -7.02 -11.15 -21.04
C CYS A 173 -8.01 -10.83 -22.18
N GLN A 174 -7.61 -11.19 -23.41
CA GLN A 174 -8.40 -11.05 -24.63
C GLN A 174 -8.45 -12.36 -25.43
N CYS A 175 -8.16 -13.47 -24.76
CA CYS A 175 -8.28 -14.81 -25.32
C CYS A 175 -9.77 -15.09 -25.67
N GLU A 176 -10.11 -15.98 -26.61
CA GLU A 176 -11.51 -16.12 -27.12
C GLU A 176 -12.54 -16.43 -26.03
N ALA A 177 -12.15 -17.23 -25.03
CA ALA A 177 -12.95 -17.55 -23.85
C ALA A 177 -12.81 -16.52 -22.70
N ALA A 178 -12.25 -15.33 -22.97
CA ALA A 178 -12.06 -14.31 -21.95
C ALA A 178 -13.39 -13.75 -21.46
N GLU A 179 -13.50 -13.60 -20.15
CA GLU A 179 -14.61 -12.88 -19.55
C GLU A 179 -14.55 -11.39 -19.85
N SER A 180 -15.66 -10.69 -19.60
CA SER A 180 -15.68 -9.23 -19.65
C SER A 180 -14.65 -8.61 -18.69
N PHE A 181 -14.16 -7.41 -19.02
CA PHE A 181 -13.14 -6.73 -18.23
C PHE A 181 -13.55 -6.53 -16.77
N GLN A 182 -14.82 -6.28 -16.49
CA GLN A 182 -15.31 -6.09 -15.12
C GLN A 182 -15.25 -7.40 -14.32
N LEU A 183 -15.61 -8.54 -14.93
CA LEU A 183 -15.50 -9.84 -14.28
C LEU A 183 -14.04 -10.24 -14.02
N GLN A 184 -13.14 -9.92 -14.96
CA GLN A 184 -11.71 -10.13 -14.75
C GLN A 184 -11.18 -9.35 -13.53
N LEU A 185 -11.63 -8.11 -13.33
CA LEU A 185 -11.30 -7.31 -12.14
C LEU A 185 -11.88 -7.92 -10.86
N LEU A 186 -13.16 -8.29 -10.88
CA LEU A 186 -13.81 -8.89 -9.71
C LEU A 186 -13.13 -10.20 -9.29
N ARG A 187 -12.70 -11.02 -10.25
CA ARG A 187 -11.89 -12.22 -9.97
C ARG A 187 -10.52 -11.89 -9.35
N ALA A 188 -9.95 -10.74 -9.69
CA ALA A 188 -8.74 -10.20 -9.06
C ALA A 188 -9.00 -9.45 -7.75
N LYS A 189 -10.21 -9.54 -7.17
CA LYS A 189 -10.63 -8.84 -5.93
C LYS A 189 -10.59 -7.31 -6.05
N LEU A 190 -10.84 -6.82 -7.27
CA LEU A 190 -10.94 -5.41 -7.60
C LEU A 190 -12.37 -5.08 -8.05
N PHE A 191 -13.01 -4.14 -7.36
CA PHE A 191 -14.32 -3.64 -7.71
C PHE A 191 -14.17 -2.43 -8.65
N PRO A 192 -14.69 -2.48 -9.90
CA PRO A 192 -14.55 -1.37 -10.84
C PRO A 192 -15.46 -0.19 -10.45
N ALA A 193 -14.93 1.03 -10.52
CA ALA A 193 -15.76 2.23 -10.37
C ALA A 193 -16.56 2.55 -11.65
N THR A 194 -16.05 2.13 -12.80
CA THR A 194 -16.66 2.31 -14.12
C THR A 194 -16.70 0.99 -14.89
N PHE A 195 -17.81 0.72 -15.57
CA PHE A 195 -18.04 -0.57 -16.22
C PHE A 195 -17.51 -0.62 -17.65
N GLU A 196 -17.72 0.40 -18.48
CA GLU A 196 -17.38 0.31 -19.92
C GLU A 196 -15.87 0.30 -20.19
N LYS A 197 -15.12 1.17 -19.51
CA LYS A 197 -13.66 1.26 -19.57
C LYS A 197 -13.15 1.54 -18.15
N PRO A 198 -12.83 0.50 -17.37
CA PRO A 198 -12.35 0.69 -16.02
C PRO A 198 -11.00 1.42 -16.07
N SER A 199 -10.97 2.62 -15.49
CA SER A 199 -9.75 3.39 -15.22
C SER A 199 -9.45 3.44 -13.71
N THR A 200 -10.46 3.21 -12.88
CA THR A 200 -10.40 3.23 -11.43
C THR A 200 -11.02 1.96 -10.87
N ALA A 201 -10.36 1.34 -9.90
CA ALA A 201 -10.88 0.20 -9.16
C ALA A 201 -10.55 0.32 -7.66
N PHE A 202 -11.37 -0.30 -6.83
CA PHE A 202 -11.18 -0.37 -5.38
C PHE A 202 -10.90 -1.82 -4.99
N THR A 203 -9.92 -2.06 -4.13
CA THR A 203 -9.76 -3.41 -3.54
C THR A 203 -10.96 -3.72 -2.64
N PHE A 204 -11.33 -4.99 -2.53
CA PHE A 204 -12.38 -5.36 -1.57
C PHE A 204 -11.97 -4.99 -0.13
N ALA A 205 -10.66 -5.03 0.17
CA ALA A 205 -10.11 -4.65 1.46
C ALA A 205 -10.41 -3.19 1.83
N VAL A 206 -10.26 -2.22 0.90
CA VAL A 206 -10.55 -0.81 1.20
C VAL A 206 -12.05 -0.53 1.35
N LEU A 207 -12.90 -1.29 0.64
CA LEU A 207 -14.35 -1.18 0.78
C LEU A 207 -14.82 -1.70 2.14
N ASP A 208 -14.32 -2.88 2.54
CA ASP A 208 -14.60 -3.42 3.88
C ASP A 208 -14.04 -2.52 4.98
N ASP A 209 -12.85 -1.93 4.78
CA ASP A 209 -12.23 -1.00 5.72
C ASP A 209 -13.05 0.30 5.86
N PHE A 210 -13.54 0.85 4.74
CA PHE A 210 -14.40 2.01 4.76
C PHE A 210 -15.71 1.75 5.52
N VAL A 211 -16.36 0.60 5.28
CA VAL A 211 -17.61 0.23 5.98
C VAL A 211 -17.35 0.10 7.49
N ARG A 212 -16.23 -0.53 7.89
CA ARG A 212 -15.85 -0.63 9.31
C ARG A 212 -15.55 0.74 9.92
N ASP A 213 -14.75 1.59 9.28
CA ASP A 213 -14.42 2.93 9.79
C ASP A 213 -15.65 3.84 9.88
N ASN A 214 -16.62 3.66 8.97
CA ASN A 214 -17.87 4.40 9.02
C ASN A 214 -18.76 3.94 10.19
N LEU A 215 -18.87 2.63 10.42
CA LEU A 215 -19.69 2.04 11.48
C LEU A 215 -19.10 2.24 12.88
N GLU A 216 -17.82 1.88 13.06
CA GLU A 216 -17.16 1.84 14.37
C GLU A 216 -16.69 3.23 14.82
N CYS A 217 -16.14 4.01 13.88
CA CYS A 217 -15.49 5.28 14.21
C CYS A 217 -16.33 6.50 13.83
N GLY A 218 -17.49 6.32 13.17
CA GLY A 218 -18.30 7.42 12.66
C GLY A 218 -17.60 8.27 11.61
N THR A 219 -16.58 7.71 10.93
CA THR A 219 -15.75 8.46 9.99
C THR A 219 -16.55 8.80 8.74
N SER A 220 -16.62 10.09 8.39
CA SER A 220 -17.24 10.52 7.15
C SER A 220 -16.44 10.04 5.93
N GLY A 221 -17.09 9.82 4.78
CA GLY A 221 -16.38 9.44 3.55
C GLY A 221 -15.27 10.42 3.15
N MET A 222 -15.46 11.71 3.41
CA MET A 222 -14.44 12.74 3.13
C MET A 222 -13.21 12.58 4.02
N ASN A 223 -13.41 12.32 5.31
CA ASN A 223 -12.32 12.09 6.25
C ASN A 223 -11.58 10.79 5.93
N TYR A 224 -12.32 9.74 5.56
CA TYR A 224 -11.75 8.47 5.14
C TYR A 224 -10.90 8.61 3.87
N TYR A 225 -11.41 9.32 2.84
CA TYR A 225 -10.61 9.55 1.63
C TYR A 225 -9.40 10.46 1.92
N SER A 226 -9.54 11.45 2.81
CA SER A 226 -8.42 12.27 3.27
C SER A 226 -7.34 11.45 4.01
N LYS A 227 -7.74 10.44 4.80
CA LYS A 227 -6.84 9.44 5.40
C LYS A 227 -6.09 8.69 4.31
N LEU A 228 -6.76 8.15 3.29
CA LEU A 228 -6.12 7.45 2.17
C LEU A 228 -5.10 8.32 1.43
N ARG A 229 -5.41 9.61 1.21
CA ARG A 229 -4.45 10.55 0.60
C ARG A 229 -3.19 10.73 1.44
N ARG A 230 -3.32 10.84 2.76
CA ARG A 230 -2.18 10.94 3.68
C ARG A 230 -1.38 9.64 3.81
N VAL A 231 -2.05 8.50 3.72
CA VAL A 231 -1.38 7.18 3.67
C VAL A 231 -0.58 7.02 2.37
N THR A 232 -1.10 7.55 1.25
CA THR A 232 -0.41 7.52 -0.05
C THR A 232 0.79 8.46 -0.09
N SER A 233 0.62 9.70 0.41
CA SER A 233 1.70 10.68 0.56
C SER A 233 1.43 11.53 1.79
N GLY A 234 2.28 11.37 2.82
CA GLY A 234 2.18 12.16 4.04
C GLY A 234 2.54 13.63 3.82
N VAL A 235 3.50 13.88 2.91
CA VAL A 235 4.06 15.21 2.63
C VAL A 235 3.18 16.00 1.65
N PHE A 236 2.70 15.34 0.59
CA PHE A 236 1.94 15.99 -0.48
C PHE A 236 0.57 15.34 -0.74
N PRO A 237 -0.31 15.24 0.28
CA PRO A 237 -1.60 14.56 0.13
C PRO A 237 -2.50 15.21 -0.93
N HIS A 238 -2.32 16.51 -1.20
CA HIS A 238 -3.11 17.24 -2.19
C HIS A 238 -2.79 16.86 -3.64
N LEU A 239 -1.63 16.27 -3.92
CA LEU A 239 -1.25 15.76 -5.25
C LEU A 239 -1.83 14.36 -5.53
N VAL A 240 -2.26 13.65 -4.49
CA VAL A 240 -2.89 12.33 -4.63
C VAL A 240 -4.24 12.50 -5.36
N PRO A 241 -4.53 11.70 -6.41
CA PRO A 241 -5.78 11.80 -7.15
C PRO A 241 -7.00 11.74 -6.25
N ASP A 242 -7.93 12.67 -6.45
CA ASP A 242 -9.23 12.64 -5.76
C ASP A 242 -10.19 11.68 -6.48
N ARG A 243 -10.55 10.58 -5.80
CA ARG A 243 -11.54 9.57 -6.21
C ARG A 243 -12.65 9.43 -5.16
N TYR A 244 -12.89 10.46 -4.36
CA TYR A 244 -13.89 10.46 -3.30
C TYR A 244 -15.30 10.15 -3.82
N ARG A 245 -15.68 10.73 -4.97
CA ARG A 245 -17.00 10.50 -5.57
C ARG A 245 -17.18 9.04 -5.98
N GLU A 246 -16.15 8.46 -6.59
CA GLU A 246 -16.11 7.06 -6.97
C GLU A 246 -16.16 6.15 -5.74
N LEU A 247 -15.47 6.51 -4.65
CA LEU A 247 -15.57 5.78 -3.38
C LEU A 247 -17.01 5.74 -2.89
N LEU A 248 -17.69 6.89 -2.81
CA LEU A 248 -19.08 6.95 -2.36
C LEU A 248 -20.04 6.15 -3.26
N GLN A 249 -19.77 6.14 -4.56
CA GLN A 249 -20.57 5.36 -5.51
C GLN A 249 -20.36 3.86 -5.28
N VAL A 250 -19.11 3.39 -5.27
CA VAL A 250 -18.79 1.97 -5.13
C VAL A 250 -19.18 1.45 -3.75
N ALA A 251 -18.97 2.23 -2.69
CA ALA A 251 -19.37 1.85 -1.34
C ALA A 251 -20.88 1.68 -1.14
N ARG A 252 -21.72 2.27 -2.00
CA ARG A 252 -23.18 2.01 -2.00
C ARG A 252 -23.55 0.73 -2.74
N GLN A 253 -22.67 0.24 -3.61
CA GLN A 253 -22.86 -0.97 -4.41
C GLN A 253 -22.27 -2.22 -3.73
N TRP A 254 -21.26 -2.01 -2.89
CA TRP A 254 -20.63 -3.02 -2.03
C TRP A 254 -21.55 -3.41 -0.87
#